data_AF-A0A4Y7T0Y6-F1
#
_entry.id   AF-A0A4Y7T0Y6-F1
#
_cell.length_a   1.000
_cell.length_b   1.000
_cell.length_c   1.000
_cell.angle_alpha   90.00
_cell.angle_beta   90.00
_cell.angle_gamma   90.00
#
_symmetry.space_group_name_H-M   'P 1'
#
loop_
_entity.id
_entity.type
_entity.pdbx_description
1 polymer ?
#
loop_
_entity_poly.entity_id
_entity_poly.type
_entity_poly.pdbx_seq_one_letter_code
_entity_poly.pdbx_strand_id
1 'polypeptide(L)'
;MFDHPTKSVLNFNGNQFSQIFQNHAPPTPHDGPNPRVMTHVKRDSRLNGYSDEAATIRIPRLTFDSISCLPEVSVEEPRLPIGKLSSKHGSCSFDLAERLELLPGQPNNAFMNLIDVEVKGVQTYKDAYCGYISRQALTFLASRYASRISKAGPRTSIDTTLGRFSLFEHNHGTYVHFDAGTRTLVQAKPLFDFDFDLGAVQQFARGQYLVQSADWFSLSHKVESSVWRSAPSIIDLASSFIVHDLRCTVFISEASARDWEMVERFSGDLMNAVSRCFLAIDKPDGVRQALLDIILSGTDQESIANTVGEGLTSGLASKEKSIEEKIVIMGFVITVMHGMGVVQGMAPAEMRTFIHPFMVTLSLGHSALRGAKVQEAKLAQTSAKRFKDLFDGYKVRPGQDTLEGELQKLLHTPNNLCLVLWQGALAYLAYNNACRVRKFMIGAPDEWLQFVLARDSDLCIGSQ
;
A
#
# COMPACT_ATOMS: atom_id res chain seq x y z
N MET A 1 44.93 16.84 20.35
CA MET A 1 44.36 17.54 21.53
C MET A 1 42.88 17.69 21.25
N PHE A 2 42.07 16.88 21.95
CA PHE A 2 40.61 16.87 22.20
C PHE A 2 39.71 17.86 21.42
N ASP A 3 38.51 17.54 20.92
CA ASP A 3 37.61 16.39 21.08
C ASP A 3 36.59 16.34 19.93
N HIS A 4 36.21 15.12 19.53
CA HIS A 4 35.08 14.83 18.64
C HIS A 4 33.81 14.58 19.47
N PRO A 5 32.63 15.14 19.13
CA PRO A 5 31.38 14.61 19.63
C PRO A 5 30.99 13.40 18.76
N THR A 6 31.11 12.22 19.37
CA THR A 6 30.71 10.93 18.82
C THR A 6 29.20 10.84 18.61
N LYS A 7 28.85 10.22 17.48
CA LYS A 7 27.52 9.71 17.11
C LYS A 7 26.85 9.01 18.30
N SER A 8 25.70 9.52 18.71
CA SER A 8 24.73 8.76 19.52
C SER A 8 24.11 7.67 18.64
N VAL A 9 24.75 6.51 18.59
CA VAL A 9 24.11 5.28 18.15
C VAL A 9 23.13 4.88 19.25
N LEU A 10 21.84 5.15 19.04
CA LEU A 10 20.78 4.50 19.80
C LEU A 10 20.76 3.02 19.41
N ASN A 11 21.61 2.23 20.06
CA ASN A 11 21.51 0.79 20.13
C ASN A 11 20.23 0.46 20.91
N PHE A 12 19.12 0.26 20.21
CA PHE A 12 18.00 -0.50 20.75
C PHE A 12 18.33 -1.99 20.66
N ASN A 13 19.15 -2.47 21.60
CA ASN A 13 19.16 -3.88 21.95
C ASN A 13 17.83 -4.18 22.66
N GLY A 14 16.81 -4.53 21.89
CA GLY A 14 15.53 -5.04 22.38
C GLY A 14 15.63 -6.49 22.87
N ASN A 15 16.60 -6.78 23.74
CA ASN A 15 16.50 -7.92 24.65
C ASN A 15 15.48 -7.56 25.73
N GLN A 16 14.20 -7.80 25.46
CA GLN A 16 13.22 -8.17 26.49
C GLN A 16 12.90 -9.67 26.40
N PHE A 17 13.88 -10.46 25.96
CA PHE A 17 13.84 -11.91 25.98
C PHE A 17 15.06 -12.41 26.75
N SER A 18 14.77 -13.20 27.79
CA SER A 18 15.65 -14.05 28.63
C SER A 18 16.07 -13.49 30.00
N GLN A 19 15.71 -14.27 31.02
CA GLN A 19 16.20 -14.31 32.41
C GLN A 19 15.56 -13.36 33.45
N ILE A 20 14.41 -13.79 33.96
CA ILE A 20 14.21 -13.87 35.41
C ILE A 20 13.82 -15.31 35.73
N PHE A 21 14.79 -16.09 36.20
CA PHE A 21 14.52 -17.34 36.90
C PHE A 21 14.28 -17.02 38.37
N GLN A 22 13.22 -17.63 38.90
CA GLN A 22 12.92 -17.99 40.30
C GLN A 22 11.68 -17.35 40.95
N ASN A 23 10.88 -18.28 41.48
CA ASN A 23 9.95 -18.21 42.59
C ASN A 23 8.49 -17.82 42.31
N HIS A 24 7.78 -18.62 41.51
CA HIS A 24 6.37 -18.90 41.76
C HIS A 24 6.14 -20.42 41.79
N ALA A 25 5.43 -20.87 42.83
CA ALA A 25 5.17 -22.28 43.11
C ALA A 25 4.52 -22.98 41.90
N PRO A 26 4.83 -24.26 41.64
CA PRO A 26 4.19 -25.01 40.57
C PRO A 26 2.68 -25.12 40.85
N PRO A 27 1.82 -24.94 39.84
CA PRO A 27 0.42 -25.31 40.00
C PRO A 27 0.36 -26.81 40.31
N THR A 28 -0.43 -27.16 41.32
CA THR A 28 -0.69 -28.56 41.70
C THR A 28 -1.12 -29.39 40.49
N PRO A 29 -0.55 -30.59 40.28
CA PRO A 29 -0.85 -31.40 39.11
C PRO A 29 -2.25 -32.00 39.25
N HIS A 30 -3.19 -31.57 38.42
CA HIS A 30 -4.31 -32.41 38.06
C HIS A 30 -3.82 -33.32 36.91
N ASP A 31 -3.66 -34.61 37.18
CA ASP A 31 -3.04 -35.61 36.28
C ASP A 31 -3.85 -35.97 35.01
N GLY A 32 -4.86 -35.17 34.65
CA GLY A 32 -5.73 -35.39 33.50
C GLY A 32 -5.92 -34.13 32.64
N PRO A 33 -6.12 -34.29 31.32
CA PRO A 33 -6.47 -33.17 30.45
C PRO A 33 -7.76 -32.49 30.92
N ASN A 34 -7.83 -31.16 30.80
CA ASN A 34 -8.99 -30.36 31.22
C ASN A 34 -10.29 -31.00 30.66
N PRO A 35 -11.29 -31.35 31.51
CA PRO A 35 -12.51 -32.03 31.07
C PRO A 35 -13.29 -31.29 29.96
N ARG A 36 -13.19 -29.96 29.93
CA ARG A 36 -13.81 -29.14 28.89
C ARG A 36 -13.08 -29.28 27.55
N VAL A 37 -11.75 -29.28 27.57
CA VAL A 37 -10.92 -29.56 26.39
C VAL A 37 -11.22 -30.96 25.85
N MET A 38 -11.36 -31.96 26.72
CA MET A 38 -11.73 -33.32 26.31
C MET A 38 -13.11 -33.40 25.64
N THR A 39 -14.06 -32.57 26.07
CA THR A 39 -15.37 -32.49 25.42
C THR A 39 -15.23 -32.02 23.97
N HIS A 40 -14.39 -31.01 23.73
CA HIS A 40 -14.09 -30.51 22.38
C HIS A 40 -13.30 -31.53 21.54
N VAL A 41 -12.31 -32.20 22.13
CA VAL A 41 -11.53 -33.26 21.46
C VAL A 41 -12.44 -34.40 20.99
N LYS A 42 -13.31 -34.90 21.87
CA LYS A 42 -14.24 -35.99 21.54
C LYS A 42 -15.27 -35.57 20.48
N ARG A 43 -15.78 -34.33 20.55
CA ARG A 43 -16.69 -33.77 19.55
C ARG A 43 -16.06 -33.79 18.14
N ASP A 44 -14.77 -33.46 18.07
CA ASP A 44 -14.03 -33.37 16.81
C ASP A 44 -13.34 -34.69 16.40
N SER A 45 -13.66 -35.81 17.07
CA SER A 45 -13.00 -37.12 16.90
C SER A 45 -12.86 -37.59 15.46
N ARG A 46 -13.85 -37.28 14.60
CA ARG A 46 -13.81 -37.62 13.17
C ARG A 46 -12.76 -36.83 12.38
N LEU A 47 -12.45 -35.61 12.81
CA LEU A 47 -11.48 -34.72 12.18
C LEU A 47 -10.09 -34.90 12.78
N ASN A 48 -9.99 -34.96 14.10
CA ASN A 48 -8.73 -35.07 14.82
C ASN A 48 -8.26 -36.52 15.04
N GLY A 49 -9.08 -37.51 14.67
CA GLY A 49 -8.72 -38.93 14.79
C GLY A 49 -8.60 -39.45 16.23
N TYR A 50 -9.13 -38.73 17.22
CA TYR A 50 -9.12 -39.17 18.62
C TYR A 50 -9.81 -40.53 18.79
N SER A 51 -9.15 -41.45 19.51
CA SER A 51 -9.75 -42.66 20.07
C SER A 51 -9.35 -42.77 21.54
N ASP A 52 -10.17 -43.43 22.37
CA ASP A 52 -9.83 -43.60 23.80
C ASP A 52 -8.57 -44.49 24.00
N GLU A 53 -8.15 -45.22 22.95
CA GLU A 53 -6.93 -46.05 22.93
C GLU A 53 -5.68 -45.27 22.52
N ALA A 54 -5.83 -44.26 21.66
CA ALA A 54 -4.74 -43.39 21.22
C ALA A 54 -4.71 -42.12 22.08
N ALA A 55 -3.69 -41.97 22.93
CA ALA A 55 -3.49 -40.78 23.77
C ALA A 55 -3.11 -39.51 22.95
N THR A 56 -3.30 -39.52 21.63
CA THR A 56 -2.89 -38.50 20.67
C THR A 56 -4.08 -38.01 19.84
N ILE A 57 -3.94 -36.80 19.32
CA ILE A 57 -4.86 -36.18 18.36
C ILE A 57 -4.08 -35.58 17.20
N ARG A 58 -4.73 -35.53 16.04
CA ARG A 58 -4.24 -34.83 14.86
C ARG A 58 -4.82 -33.43 14.79
N ILE A 59 -3.95 -32.43 14.73
CA ILE A 59 -4.38 -31.03 14.64
C ILE A 59 -3.83 -30.35 13.39
N PRO A 60 -4.55 -29.36 12.83
CA PRO A 60 -4.09 -28.59 11.69
C PRO A 60 -2.80 -27.83 12.00
N ARG A 61 -1.82 -27.91 11.10
CA ARG A 61 -0.63 -27.05 11.05
C ARG A 61 -0.58 -26.34 9.70
N LEU A 62 -1.13 -25.13 9.66
CA LEU A 62 -1.29 -24.33 8.47
C LEU A 62 -0.01 -23.52 8.19
N THR A 63 0.78 -23.91 7.19
CA THR A 63 2.05 -23.26 6.84
C THR A 63 1.93 -22.42 5.57
N PHE A 64 2.88 -21.51 5.35
CA PHE A 64 2.93 -20.70 4.14
C PHE A 64 3.01 -21.58 2.87
N ASP A 65 3.86 -22.63 2.88
CA ASP A 65 4.01 -23.55 1.76
C ASP A 65 2.68 -24.24 1.40
N SER A 66 1.90 -24.66 2.41
CA SER A 66 0.59 -25.29 2.17
C SER A 66 -0.45 -24.31 1.63
N ILE A 67 -0.51 -23.09 2.19
CA ILE A 67 -1.57 -22.13 1.90
C ILE A 67 -1.30 -21.35 0.60
N SER A 68 -0.03 -21.11 0.26
CA SER A 68 0.35 -20.36 -0.96
C SER A 68 0.00 -21.11 -2.25
N CYS A 69 -0.09 -22.45 -2.19
CA CYS A 69 -0.52 -23.28 -3.33
C CYS A 69 -2.04 -23.30 -3.53
N LEU A 70 -2.83 -22.70 -2.63
CA LEU A 70 -4.28 -22.78 -2.71
C LEU A 70 -4.83 -21.88 -3.83
N PRO A 71 -5.81 -22.38 -4.62
CA PRO A 71 -6.56 -21.53 -5.52
C PRO A 71 -7.29 -20.44 -4.73
N GLU A 72 -7.76 -19.40 -5.42
CA GLU A 72 -8.57 -18.40 -4.75
C GLU A 72 -9.87 -19.04 -4.28
N VAL A 73 -10.17 -18.87 -2.99
CA VAL A 73 -11.44 -19.36 -2.45
C VAL A 73 -12.53 -18.46 -3.02
N SER A 74 -13.37 -19.01 -3.91
CA SER A 74 -14.56 -18.32 -4.39
C SER A 74 -15.47 -18.09 -3.19
N VAL A 75 -15.50 -16.86 -2.69
CA VAL A 75 -16.41 -16.48 -1.62
C VAL A 75 -17.78 -16.29 -2.25
N GLU A 76 -18.45 -17.39 -2.62
CA GLU A 76 -19.87 -17.35 -2.94
C GLU A 76 -20.62 -16.69 -1.78
N GLU A 77 -21.57 -15.81 -2.09
CA GLU A 77 -22.43 -15.15 -1.10
C GLU A 77 -23.00 -16.19 -0.13
N PRO A 78 -22.80 -16.07 1.19
CA PRO A 78 -23.30 -17.05 2.11
C PRO A 78 -24.78 -16.80 2.35
N ARG A 79 -25.51 -17.87 2.08
CA ARG A 79 -26.66 -18.28 2.86
C ARG A 79 -26.17 -18.66 4.26
N LEU A 80 -26.01 -17.74 5.20
CA LEU A 80 -26.10 -17.97 6.66
C LEU A 80 -26.09 -16.62 7.40
N PRO A 81 -26.91 -16.44 8.47
CA PRO A 81 -27.17 -15.14 9.06
C PRO A 81 -25.98 -14.59 9.86
N ILE A 82 -25.83 -13.27 9.79
CA ILE A 82 -24.85 -12.46 10.51
C ILE A 82 -25.13 -12.56 12.01
N GLY A 83 -24.22 -13.17 12.76
CA GLY A 83 -24.27 -13.27 14.22
C GLY A 83 -22.97 -13.85 14.78
N LYS A 84 -22.61 -13.49 16.02
CA LYS A 84 -21.48 -14.08 16.77
C LYS A 84 -21.75 -15.56 17.02
N LEU A 85 -21.43 -16.42 16.05
CA LEU A 85 -21.40 -17.86 16.26
C LEU A 85 -20.07 -18.22 16.91
N SER A 86 -20.13 -18.95 18.01
CA SER A 86 -18.97 -19.68 18.52
C SER A 86 -18.42 -20.59 17.42
N SER A 87 -17.10 -20.82 17.43
CA SER A 87 -16.44 -21.85 16.61
C SER A 87 -17.27 -23.12 16.52
N LYS A 88 -17.50 -23.63 15.30
CA LYS A 88 -18.27 -24.87 15.09
C LYS A 88 -17.48 -26.05 15.66
N HIS A 89 -16.17 -26.01 15.46
CA HIS A 89 -15.22 -27.02 15.92
C HIS A 89 -14.64 -26.68 17.30
N GLY A 90 -13.98 -27.65 17.91
CA GLY A 90 -13.25 -27.52 19.18
C GLY A 90 -12.05 -26.59 19.07
N SER A 91 -11.46 -26.53 17.88
CA SER A 91 -10.43 -25.57 17.50
C SER A 91 -10.86 -24.78 16.27
N CYS A 92 -10.75 -23.45 16.32
CA CYS A 92 -11.03 -22.60 15.15
C CYS A 92 -10.02 -22.79 14.00
N SER A 93 -8.94 -23.56 14.21
CA SER A 93 -8.08 -24.02 13.12
C SER A 93 -8.80 -24.94 12.14
N PHE A 94 -9.75 -25.76 12.61
CA PHE A 94 -10.60 -26.57 11.74
C PHE A 94 -11.66 -25.71 11.05
N ASP A 95 -12.16 -24.64 11.67
CA ASP A 95 -13.08 -23.69 11.01
C ASP A 95 -12.36 -23.00 9.84
N LEU A 96 -11.10 -22.59 10.05
CA LEU A 96 -10.27 -22.02 9.00
C LEU A 96 -9.96 -23.05 7.90
N ALA A 97 -9.64 -24.29 8.27
CA ALA A 97 -9.41 -25.36 7.32
C ALA A 97 -10.67 -25.66 6.47
N GLU A 98 -11.86 -25.69 7.09
CA GLU A 98 -13.14 -25.81 6.38
C GLU A 98 -13.33 -24.67 5.37
N ARG A 99 -12.98 -23.44 5.78
CA ARG A 99 -13.10 -22.24 4.95
C ARG A 99 -12.13 -22.20 3.77
N LEU A 100 -10.97 -22.81 3.93
CA LEU A 100 -9.96 -23.00 2.89
C LEU A 100 -10.18 -24.29 2.08
N GLU A 101 -11.27 -25.01 2.35
CA GLU A 101 -11.63 -26.26 1.69
C GLU A 101 -10.59 -27.39 1.87
N LEU A 102 -9.96 -27.45 3.04
CA LEU A 102 -8.88 -28.37 3.40
C LEU A 102 -9.34 -29.64 4.15
N LEU A 103 -10.59 -29.72 4.59
CA LEU A 103 -11.08 -30.88 5.35
C LEU A 103 -11.26 -32.12 4.45
N PRO A 104 -11.33 -33.34 5.04
CA PRO A 104 -11.55 -34.56 4.28
C PRO A 104 -12.75 -34.49 3.33
N GLY A 105 -12.53 -34.80 2.06
CA GLY A 105 -13.55 -34.76 1.02
C GLY A 105 -13.74 -33.39 0.36
N GLN A 106 -13.03 -32.35 0.80
CA GLN A 106 -13.02 -31.03 0.16
C GLN A 106 -11.93 -30.91 -0.93
N PRO A 107 -12.09 -29.99 -1.91
CA PRO A 107 -11.18 -29.86 -3.06
C PRO A 107 -9.69 -29.73 -2.71
N ASN A 108 -9.35 -29.01 -1.63
CA ASN A 108 -7.96 -28.70 -1.28
C ASN A 108 -7.40 -29.61 -0.17
N ASN A 109 -8.08 -30.71 0.17
CA ASN A 109 -7.68 -31.63 1.24
C ASN A 109 -6.22 -32.15 1.10
N ALA A 110 -5.69 -32.23 -0.12
CA ALA A 110 -4.30 -32.65 -0.36
C ALA A 110 -3.25 -31.69 0.25
N PHE A 111 -3.60 -30.43 0.50
CA PHE A 111 -2.72 -29.43 1.11
C PHE A 111 -2.84 -29.38 2.63
N MET A 112 -3.76 -30.15 3.22
CA MET A 112 -3.97 -30.18 4.66
C MET A 112 -2.83 -30.91 5.36
N ASN A 113 -2.06 -30.18 6.16
CA ASN A 113 -1.04 -30.77 7.03
C ASN A 113 -1.61 -30.96 8.43
N LEU A 114 -1.62 -32.21 8.89
CA LEU A 114 -2.01 -32.62 10.24
C LEU A 114 -0.79 -33.13 10.98
N ILE A 115 -0.62 -32.72 12.23
CA ILE A 115 0.43 -33.21 13.12
C ILE A 115 -0.17 -33.96 14.30
N ASP A 116 0.48 -35.05 14.71
CA ASP A 116 0.13 -35.80 15.90
C ASP A 116 0.64 -35.10 17.16
N VAL A 117 -0.24 -34.90 18.13
CA VAL A 117 0.08 -34.28 19.42
C VAL A 117 -0.58 -35.07 20.54
N GLU A 118 0.15 -35.30 21.62
CA GLU A 118 -0.44 -35.90 22.83
C GLU A 118 -1.55 -35.01 23.39
N VAL A 119 -2.67 -35.61 23.75
CA VAL A 119 -3.83 -34.88 24.30
C VAL A 119 -3.47 -34.10 25.56
N LYS A 120 -2.51 -34.60 26.36
CA LYS A 120 -2.01 -33.90 27.56
C LYS A 120 -1.07 -32.74 27.23
N GLY A 121 -0.40 -32.78 26.08
CA GLY A 121 0.58 -31.79 25.64
C GLY A 121 0.04 -30.78 24.61
N VAL A 122 -1.22 -30.93 24.19
CA VAL A 122 -1.81 -29.99 23.23
C VAL A 122 -1.91 -28.60 23.83
N GLN A 123 -1.52 -27.60 23.06
CA GLN A 123 -1.71 -26.21 23.45
C GLN A 123 -3.21 -25.91 23.58
N THR A 124 -3.55 -25.14 24.60
CA THR A 124 -4.93 -24.78 24.90
C THR A 124 -5.05 -23.28 25.10
N TYR A 125 -6.23 -22.75 24.78
CA TYR A 125 -6.65 -21.44 25.20
C TYR A 125 -8.05 -21.55 25.79
N LYS A 126 -8.17 -21.19 27.07
CA LYS A 126 -9.35 -21.44 27.91
C LYS A 126 -9.76 -22.92 27.86
N ASP A 127 -10.92 -23.20 27.27
CA ASP A 127 -11.55 -24.51 27.26
C ASP A 127 -11.35 -25.26 25.93
N ALA A 128 -10.63 -24.66 24.97
CA ALA A 128 -10.42 -25.19 23.64
C ALA A 128 -8.95 -25.62 23.43
N TYR A 129 -8.75 -26.66 22.62
CA TYR A 129 -7.41 -27.00 22.11
C TYR A 129 -7.11 -26.16 20.86
N CYS A 130 -5.82 -25.96 20.59
CA CYS A 130 -5.35 -25.14 19.47
C CYS A 130 -4.79 -26.01 18.35
N GLY A 131 -4.95 -25.54 17.10
CA GLY A 131 -4.06 -25.90 16.01
C GLY A 131 -2.90 -24.90 15.91
N TYR A 132 -2.17 -24.97 14.80
CA TYR A 132 -1.07 -24.05 14.50
C TYR A 132 -1.27 -23.37 13.14
N ILE A 133 -0.85 -22.11 13.07
CA ILE A 133 -0.72 -21.36 11.82
C ILE A 133 0.63 -20.63 11.82
N SER A 134 1.39 -20.73 10.74
CA SER A 134 2.65 -19.99 10.65
C SER A 134 2.37 -18.50 10.44
N ARG A 135 3.24 -17.65 11.00
CA ARG A 135 3.16 -16.19 10.88
C ARG A 135 3.16 -15.74 9.41
N GLN A 136 3.97 -16.37 8.57
CA GLN A 136 4.00 -16.09 7.14
C GLN A 136 2.71 -16.53 6.44
N ALA A 137 2.12 -17.66 6.85
CA ALA A 137 0.82 -18.09 6.34
C ALA A 137 -0.28 -17.08 6.66
N LEU A 138 -0.32 -16.57 7.90
CA LEU A 138 -1.27 -15.53 8.30
C LEU A 138 -1.03 -14.21 7.56
N THR A 139 0.23 -13.85 7.31
CA THR A 139 0.59 -12.66 6.52
C THR A 139 0.12 -12.79 5.07
N PHE A 140 0.28 -13.97 4.47
CA PHE A 140 -0.23 -14.27 3.14
C PHE A 140 -1.75 -14.17 3.07
N LEU A 141 -2.46 -14.81 4.00
CA LEU A 141 -3.93 -14.74 4.08
C LEU A 141 -4.40 -13.29 4.26
N ALA A 142 -3.73 -12.50 5.10
CA ALA A 142 -4.04 -11.09 5.25
C ALA A 142 -3.79 -10.31 3.96
N SER A 143 -2.66 -10.55 3.26
CA SER A 143 -2.35 -9.88 2.00
C SER A 143 -3.37 -10.21 0.90
N ARG A 144 -3.90 -11.43 0.92
CA ARG A 144 -4.86 -11.88 -0.09
C ARG A 144 -6.29 -11.45 0.20
N TYR A 145 -6.70 -11.48 1.47
CA TYR A 145 -8.13 -11.40 1.83
C TYR A 145 -8.49 -10.25 2.76
N ALA A 146 -7.53 -9.55 3.36
CA ALA A 146 -7.85 -8.46 4.29
C ALA A 146 -8.42 -7.25 3.55
N SER A 147 -9.42 -6.66 4.17
CA SER A 147 -9.92 -5.33 3.80
C SER A 147 -9.51 -4.27 4.83
N ARG A 148 -9.29 -4.67 6.08
CA ARG A 148 -8.92 -3.77 7.18
C ARG A 148 -8.11 -4.51 8.25
N ILE A 149 -7.16 -3.79 8.83
CA ILE A 149 -6.45 -4.19 10.05
C ILE A 149 -6.66 -3.09 11.09
N SER A 150 -6.98 -3.47 12.32
CA SER A 150 -7.23 -2.52 13.39
C SER A 150 -6.76 -3.05 14.73
N LYS A 151 -6.53 -2.15 15.68
CA LYS A 151 -6.16 -2.49 17.05
C LYS A 151 -7.22 -2.00 18.02
N ALA A 152 -7.63 -2.87 18.95
CA ALA A 152 -8.53 -2.55 20.04
C ALA A 152 -7.94 -3.10 21.35
N GLY A 153 -7.37 -2.20 22.17
CA GLY A 153 -6.65 -2.58 23.38
C GLY A 153 -5.45 -3.49 23.05
N PRO A 154 -5.31 -4.66 23.70
CA PRO A 154 -4.21 -5.59 23.45
C PRO A 154 -4.44 -6.50 22.22
N ARG A 155 -5.54 -6.30 21.48
CA ARG A 155 -5.94 -7.19 20.37
C ARG A 155 -5.79 -6.51 19.02
N THR A 156 -5.16 -7.20 18.08
CA THR A 156 -5.13 -6.79 16.66
C THR A 156 -6.14 -7.63 15.89
N SER A 157 -7.06 -6.99 15.18
CA SER A 157 -8.09 -7.64 14.37
C SER A 157 -7.80 -7.44 12.88
N ILE A 158 -7.83 -8.53 12.12
CA ILE A 158 -7.70 -8.56 10.66
C ILE A 158 -9.05 -8.99 10.11
N ASP A 159 -9.72 -8.06 9.47
CA ASP A 159 -11.02 -8.26 8.85
C ASP A 159 -10.83 -8.72 7.41
N THR A 160 -11.25 -9.95 7.10
CA THR A 160 -11.06 -10.55 5.77
C THR A 160 -12.38 -11.04 5.17
N THR A 161 -12.36 -11.39 3.89
CA THR A 161 -13.46 -12.07 3.21
C THR A 161 -13.64 -13.54 3.66
N LEU A 162 -12.59 -14.15 4.24
CA LEU A 162 -12.66 -15.49 4.84
C LEU A 162 -13.37 -15.47 6.20
N GLY A 163 -13.10 -14.44 7.00
CA GLY A 163 -13.54 -14.26 8.39
C GLY A 163 -12.64 -13.25 9.13
N ARG A 164 -12.81 -13.12 10.45
CA ARG A 164 -12.00 -12.23 11.28
C ARG A 164 -10.92 -13.02 12.01
N PHE A 165 -9.67 -12.58 11.88
CA PHE A 165 -8.58 -13.04 12.73
C PHE A 165 -8.39 -12.04 13.88
N SER A 166 -8.34 -12.52 15.11
CA SER A 166 -8.02 -11.72 16.29
C SER A 166 -6.73 -12.23 16.92
N LEU A 167 -5.69 -11.41 16.90
CA LEU A 167 -4.38 -11.71 17.46
C LEU A 167 -4.27 -11.09 18.86
N PHE A 168 -3.74 -11.85 19.80
CA PHE A 168 -3.51 -11.38 21.18
C PHE A 168 -2.39 -12.19 21.85
N GLU A 169 -1.75 -11.58 22.83
CA GLU A 169 -0.70 -12.23 23.64
C GLU A 169 -1.32 -12.93 24.86
N HIS A 170 -0.88 -14.15 25.13
CA HIS A 170 -1.24 -14.92 26.32
C HIS A 170 -0.10 -15.86 26.70
N ASN A 171 0.23 -15.97 28.00
CA ASN A 171 1.29 -16.85 28.51
C ASN A 171 2.61 -16.80 27.72
N HIS A 172 3.07 -15.60 27.35
CA HIS A 172 4.29 -15.36 26.57
C HIS A 172 4.27 -15.91 25.13
N GLY A 173 3.09 -16.22 24.58
CA GLY A 173 2.90 -16.62 23.20
C GLY A 173 1.81 -15.79 22.49
N THR A 174 1.94 -15.69 21.17
CA THR A 174 0.93 -15.07 20.30
C THR A 174 -0.14 -16.09 19.93
N TYR A 175 -1.39 -15.78 20.25
CA TYR A 175 -2.56 -16.58 19.91
C TYR A 175 -3.39 -15.89 18.82
N VAL A 176 -4.01 -16.71 17.99
CA VAL A 176 -4.91 -16.30 16.91
C VAL A 176 -6.28 -16.92 17.16
N HIS A 177 -7.33 -16.11 17.11
CA HIS A 177 -8.70 -16.59 17.06
C HIS A 177 -9.29 -16.29 15.69
N PHE A 178 -9.80 -17.31 14.99
CA PHE A 178 -10.52 -17.15 13.74
C PHE A 178 -12.02 -17.26 13.96
N ASP A 179 -12.76 -16.26 13.49
CA ASP A 179 -14.22 -16.20 13.49
C ASP A 179 -14.74 -16.13 12.05
N ALA A 180 -15.28 -17.25 11.56
CA ALA A 180 -15.85 -17.34 10.22
C ALA A 180 -17.18 -16.56 10.05
N GLY A 181 -17.88 -16.25 11.15
CA GLY A 181 -19.16 -15.53 11.13
C GLY A 181 -19.01 -14.03 10.91
N THR A 182 -17.88 -13.45 11.32
CA THR A 182 -17.57 -12.03 11.13
C THR A 182 -16.69 -11.82 9.90
N ARG A 183 -17.29 -11.44 8.77
CA ARG A 183 -16.58 -11.26 7.50
C ARG A 183 -16.86 -9.90 6.87
N THR A 184 -15.97 -9.43 6.02
CA THR A 184 -16.18 -8.21 5.24
C THR A 184 -16.76 -8.55 3.87
N LEU A 185 -17.84 -7.85 3.50
CA LEU A 185 -18.44 -7.92 2.15
C LEU A 185 -17.64 -7.13 1.12
N VAL A 186 -16.75 -6.24 1.58
CA VAL A 186 -15.81 -5.56 0.69
C VAL A 186 -14.83 -6.61 0.21
N GLN A 187 -15.00 -7.02 -1.05
CA GLN A 187 -14.04 -7.88 -1.75
C GLN A 187 -12.67 -7.19 -1.64
N ALA A 188 -11.68 -7.90 -1.09
CA ALA A 188 -10.30 -7.49 -1.30
C ALA A 188 -10.13 -7.35 -2.81
N LYS A 189 -9.68 -6.19 -3.30
CA LYS A 189 -9.44 -6.02 -4.75
C LYS A 189 -8.48 -7.13 -5.15
N PRO A 190 -8.87 -8.10 -5.98
CA PRO A 190 -7.97 -9.19 -6.34
C PRO A 190 -6.93 -8.58 -7.27
N LEU A 191 -5.84 -8.10 -6.68
CA LEU A 191 -4.65 -7.69 -7.42
C LEU A 191 -3.78 -8.94 -7.56
N PHE A 192 -4.17 -9.75 -8.54
CA PHE A 192 -3.34 -10.59 -9.39
C PHE A 192 -3.06 -12.07 -9.06
N ASP A 193 -2.96 -12.77 -10.19
CA ASP A 193 -2.39 -14.07 -10.50
C ASP A 193 -0.93 -14.27 -10.01
N PHE A 194 -0.74 -15.42 -9.36
CA PHE A 194 0.44 -16.29 -9.27
C PHE A 194 1.76 -15.89 -8.57
N ASP A 195 2.07 -14.63 -8.22
CA ASP A 195 3.38 -14.32 -7.58
C ASP A 195 3.27 -13.48 -6.28
N PHE A 196 2.94 -14.11 -5.15
CA PHE A 196 3.07 -13.46 -3.83
C PHE A 196 4.56 -13.32 -3.46
N ASP A 197 5.01 -12.08 -3.27
CA ASP A 197 6.36 -11.77 -2.80
C ASP A 197 6.34 -11.28 -1.34
N LEU A 198 6.62 -12.19 -0.41
CA LEU A 198 6.75 -11.85 1.01
C LEU A 198 7.82 -10.77 1.25
N GLY A 199 8.89 -10.79 0.46
CA GLY A 199 9.95 -9.79 0.53
C GLY A 199 9.40 -8.40 0.24
N ALA A 200 8.60 -8.24 -0.82
CA ALA A 200 7.93 -6.99 -1.15
C ALA A 200 7.00 -6.52 -0.02
N VAL A 201 6.19 -7.40 0.56
CA VAL A 201 5.32 -7.08 1.71
C VAL A 201 6.14 -6.56 2.89
N GLN A 202 7.27 -7.21 3.19
CA GLN A 202 8.17 -6.79 4.26
C GLN A 202 8.86 -5.46 3.96
N GLN A 203 9.24 -5.18 2.71
CA GLN A 203 9.84 -3.89 2.34
C GLN A 203 8.84 -2.75 2.54
N PHE A 204 7.59 -2.92 2.14
CA PHE A 204 6.53 -1.93 2.39
C PHE A 204 6.26 -1.73 3.89
N ALA A 205 6.26 -2.80 4.69
CA ALA A 205 6.14 -2.70 6.14
C ALA A 205 7.30 -1.92 6.79
N ARG A 206 8.48 -1.86 6.15
CA ARG A 206 9.62 -1.00 6.54
C ARG A 206 9.53 0.44 6.02
N GLY A 207 8.46 0.81 5.32
CA GLY A 207 8.33 2.11 4.68
C GLY A 207 9.21 2.28 3.43
N GLN A 208 9.53 1.17 2.76
CA GLN A 208 10.26 1.17 1.49
C GLN A 208 9.31 0.91 0.32
N TYR A 209 9.58 1.56 -0.81
CA TYR A 209 8.75 1.49 -2.01
C TYR A 209 9.62 1.06 -3.19
N LEU A 210 9.07 0.18 -4.04
CA LEU A 210 9.71 -0.18 -5.30
C LEU A 210 9.49 0.97 -6.27
N VAL A 211 10.57 1.67 -6.59
CA VAL A 211 10.50 2.87 -7.41
C VAL A 211 11.50 2.83 -8.54
N GLN A 212 11.14 3.50 -9.62
CA GLN A 212 12.06 3.83 -10.68
C GLN A 212 12.36 5.32 -10.61
N SER A 213 13.64 5.69 -10.75
CA SER A 213 14.00 7.09 -10.87
C SER A 213 13.25 7.66 -12.07
N ALA A 214 12.51 8.73 -11.83
CA ALA A 214 11.88 9.43 -12.91
C ALA A 214 12.86 10.38 -13.63
N ASP A 215 14.16 10.28 -13.28
CA ASP A 215 15.31 11.14 -13.57
C ASP A 215 15.19 12.03 -14.81
N TRP A 216 14.31 13.02 -14.75
CA TRP A 216 14.20 14.10 -15.73
C TRP A 216 15.32 15.13 -15.55
N PHE A 217 16.14 14.99 -14.50
CA PHE A 217 17.33 15.82 -14.27
C PHE A 217 18.48 15.42 -15.19
N SER A 218 18.47 14.17 -15.67
CA SER A 218 19.46 13.66 -16.59
C SER A 218 18.75 13.30 -17.89
N LEU A 219 18.94 14.12 -18.93
CA LEU A 219 18.50 13.83 -20.31
C LEU A 219 19.12 12.52 -20.88
N SER A 220 19.96 11.82 -20.12
CA SER A 220 20.42 10.48 -20.48
C SER A 220 19.26 9.50 -20.31
N HIS A 221 18.79 8.91 -21.42
CA HIS A 221 17.77 7.86 -21.46
C HIS A 221 18.11 6.56 -20.72
N LYS A 222 19.13 6.53 -19.85
CA LYS A 222 19.49 5.33 -19.11
C LYS A 222 18.35 4.97 -18.17
N VAL A 223 17.68 3.89 -18.52
CA VAL A 223 16.68 3.24 -17.69
C VAL A 223 17.40 2.67 -16.49
N GLU A 224 17.32 3.33 -15.34
CA GLU A 224 17.65 2.65 -14.10
C GLU A 224 16.60 1.57 -13.84
N SER A 225 17.07 0.38 -13.45
CA SER A 225 16.22 -0.68 -12.92
C SER A 225 15.46 -0.18 -11.70
N SER A 226 14.27 -0.71 -11.44
CA SER A 226 13.53 -0.40 -10.22
C SER A 226 14.36 -0.76 -8.97
N VAL A 227 14.34 0.10 -7.97
CA VAL A 227 15.08 -0.06 -6.71
C VAL A 227 14.16 0.21 -5.54
N TRP A 228 14.32 -0.58 -4.47
CA TRP A 228 13.67 -0.31 -3.19
C TRP A 228 14.26 0.92 -2.52
N ARG A 229 13.43 1.91 -2.21
CA ARG A 229 13.85 3.15 -1.55
C ARG A 229 13.03 3.42 -0.30
N SER A 230 13.71 3.76 0.79
CA SER A 230 13.06 4.34 1.96
C SER A 230 12.57 5.75 1.63
N ALA A 231 11.37 6.09 2.10
CA ALA A 231 10.80 7.43 1.96
C ALA A 231 11.00 8.21 3.27
N PRO A 232 12.05 9.02 3.44
CA PRO A 232 12.12 9.95 4.57
C PRO A 232 11.00 11.00 4.52
N SER A 233 10.41 11.18 3.34
CA SER A 233 9.31 12.10 3.05
C SER A 233 8.51 11.53 1.88
N ILE A 234 7.23 11.23 2.10
CA ILE A 234 6.35 10.65 1.06
C ILE A 234 6.17 11.62 -0.10
N ILE A 235 6.12 12.93 0.14
CA ILE A 235 6.00 13.92 -0.93
C ILE A 235 7.23 13.95 -1.85
N ASP A 236 8.43 13.81 -1.28
CA ASP A 236 9.67 13.77 -2.07
C ASP A 236 9.72 12.51 -2.94
N LEU A 237 9.21 11.38 -2.42
CA LEU A 237 9.09 10.15 -3.18
C LEU A 237 8.04 10.30 -4.29
N ALA A 238 6.87 10.80 -3.96
CA ALA A 238 5.73 10.96 -4.86
C ALA A 238 6.04 11.91 -6.03
N SER A 239 6.85 12.95 -5.80
CA SER A 239 7.16 13.97 -6.81
C SER A 239 8.45 13.72 -7.58
N SER A 240 9.22 12.68 -7.27
CA SER A 240 10.58 12.47 -7.85
C SER A 240 10.77 11.08 -8.47
N PHE A 241 9.88 10.14 -8.16
CA PHE A 241 10.01 8.76 -8.61
C PHE A 241 8.69 8.25 -9.17
N ILE A 242 8.75 7.21 -10.00
CA ILE A 242 7.58 6.45 -10.43
C ILE A 242 7.48 5.21 -9.54
N VAL A 243 6.38 5.09 -8.81
CA VAL A 243 6.10 3.91 -7.98
C VAL A 243 5.58 2.78 -8.87
N HIS A 244 6.16 1.59 -8.71
CA HIS A 244 5.72 0.40 -9.44
C HIS A 244 4.49 -0.24 -8.79
N ASP A 245 3.67 -0.88 -9.63
CA ASP A 245 2.56 -1.70 -9.15
C ASP A 245 3.09 -2.95 -8.44
N LEU A 246 2.38 -3.37 -7.40
CA LEU A 246 2.59 -4.67 -6.78
C LEU A 246 1.40 -5.60 -7.04
N ARG A 247 1.73 -6.89 -7.13
CA ARG A 247 0.77 -7.99 -7.32
C ARG A 247 0.28 -8.58 -6.01
N CYS A 248 0.32 -7.81 -4.93
CA CYS A 248 -0.16 -8.24 -3.63
C CYS A 248 -0.57 -7.01 -2.80
N THR A 249 -1.47 -7.24 -1.84
CA THR A 249 -1.76 -6.20 -0.84
C THR A 249 -0.59 -6.10 0.12
N VAL A 250 -0.15 -4.88 0.40
CA VAL A 250 0.94 -4.60 1.34
C VAL A 250 0.46 -3.79 2.52
N PHE A 251 1.23 -3.80 3.61
CA PHE A 251 0.90 -3.12 4.85
C PHE A 251 1.87 -1.97 5.08
N ILE A 252 1.33 -0.80 5.42
CA ILE A 252 2.11 0.38 5.76
C ILE A 252 1.59 0.98 7.06
N SER A 253 2.37 1.85 7.70
CA SER A 253 1.91 2.55 8.90
C SER A 253 0.68 3.40 8.60
N GLU A 254 -0.21 3.55 9.57
CA GLU A 254 -1.36 4.45 9.45
C GLU A 254 -0.93 5.89 9.14
N ALA A 255 0.23 6.33 9.65
CA ALA A 255 0.79 7.64 9.33
C ALA A 255 1.13 7.75 7.84
N SER A 256 1.81 6.75 7.27
CA SER A 256 2.13 6.71 5.84
C SER A 256 0.87 6.63 4.99
N ALA A 257 -0.14 5.87 5.41
CA ALA A 257 -1.43 5.80 4.71
C ALA A 257 -2.13 7.16 4.64
N ARG A 258 -2.15 7.91 5.76
CA ARG A 258 -2.67 9.28 5.81
C ARG A 258 -1.86 10.25 4.96
N ASP A 259 -0.54 10.12 4.95
CA ASP A 259 0.32 10.96 4.10
C ASP A 259 0.06 10.73 2.61
N TRP A 260 -0.12 9.47 2.16
CA TRP A 260 -0.49 9.18 0.76
C TRP A 260 -1.87 9.75 0.38
N GLU A 261 -2.85 9.66 1.29
CA GLU A 261 -4.15 10.31 1.10
C GLU A 261 -4.02 11.84 1.00
N MET A 262 -3.17 12.45 1.82
CA MET A 262 -2.88 13.88 1.77
C MET A 262 -2.22 14.27 0.45
N VAL A 263 -1.27 13.47 -0.05
CA VAL A 263 -0.63 13.70 -1.36
C VAL A 263 -1.63 13.66 -2.49
N GLU A 264 -2.58 12.72 -2.48
CA GLU A 264 -3.64 12.66 -3.49
C GLU A 264 -4.48 13.93 -3.50
N ARG A 265 -5.00 14.33 -2.33
CA ARG A 265 -5.84 15.54 -2.20
C ARG A 265 -5.08 16.80 -2.61
N PHE A 266 -3.88 16.98 -2.07
CA PHE A 266 -3.01 18.10 -2.42
C PHE A 266 -2.74 18.17 -3.93
N SER A 267 -2.38 17.04 -4.53
CA SER A 267 -2.02 17.01 -5.95
C SER A 267 -3.23 17.29 -6.84
N GLY A 268 -4.41 16.78 -6.48
CA GLY A 268 -5.67 17.11 -7.14
C GLY A 268 -5.98 18.61 -7.07
N ASP A 269 -5.93 19.19 -5.87
CA ASP A 269 -6.17 20.62 -5.67
C ASP A 269 -5.14 21.50 -6.38
N LEU A 270 -3.86 21.09 -6.38
CA LEU A 270 -2.79 21.81 -7.06
C LEU A 270 -2.98 21.77 -8.58
N MET A 271 -3.38 20.64 -9.17
CA MET A 271 -3.71 20.58 -10.60
C MET A 271 -4.86 21.53 -10.95
N ASN A 272 -5.91 21.58 -10.13
CA ASN A 272 -7.02 22.52 -10.33
C ASN A 272 -6.57 23.98 -10.22
N ALA A 273 -5.73 24.33 -9.24
CA ALA A 273 -5.18 25.66 -9.09
C ALA A 273 -4.27 26.05 -10.27
N VAL A 274 -3.47 25.12 -10.79
CA VAL A 274 -2.64 25.32 -11.99
C VAL A 274 -3.52 25.56 -13.22
N SER A 275 -4.59 24.77 -13.40
CA SER A 275 -5.53 24.96 -14.51
C SER A 275 -6.20 26.33 -14.48
N ARG A 276 -6.64 26.81 -13.32
CA ARG A 276 -7.21 28.17 -13.17
C ARG A 276 -6.19 29.24 -13.51
N CYS A 277 -4.98 29.14 -12.96
CA CYS A 277 -3.88 30.04 -13.29
C CYS A 277 -3.58 30.05 -14.79
N PHE A 278 -3.60 28.88 -15.44
CA PHE A 278 -3.29 28.74 -16.87
C PHE A 278 -4.38 29.33 -17.78
N LEU A 279 -5.65 29.06 -17.49
CA LEU A 279 -6.77 29.58 -18.29
C LEU A 279 -6.95 31.09 -18.12
N ALA A 280 -6.48 31.66 -17.01
CA ALA A 280 -6.55 33.10 -16.72
C ALA A 280 -5.39 33.92 -17.34
N ILE A 281 -4.52 33.30 -18.14
CA ILE A 281 -3.33 33.97 -18.68
C ILE A 281 -3.69 35.06 -19.69
N ASP A 282 -3.14 36.25 -19.47
CA ASP A 282 -3.18 37.38 -20.39
C ASP A 282 -1.84 37.61 -21.13
N LYS A 283 -0.72 37.08 -20.60
CA LYS A 283 0.64 37.19 -21.14
C LYS A 283 1.48 35.93 -20.83
N PRO A 284 2.50 35.59 -21.63
CA PRO A 284 3.03 36.31 -22.80
C PRO A 284 2.11 36.24 -24.03
N ASP A 285 2.16 37.26 -24.89
CA ASP A 285 1.22 37.41 -26.03
C ASP A 285 1.23 36.19 -26.96
N GLY A 286 2.42 35.63 -27.26
CA GLY A 286 2.54 34.44 -28.10
C GLY A 286 1.86 33.19 -27.50
N VAL A 287 1.97 33.01 -26.18
CA VAL A 287 1.30 31.91 -25.46
C VAL A 287 -0.21 32.14 -25.44
N ARG A 288 -0.65 33.37 -25.20
CA ARG A 288 -2.08 33.71 -25.21
C ARG A 288 -2.70 33.53 -26.60
N GLN A 289 -2.00 33.94 -27.65
CA GLN A 289 -2.48 33.75 -29.02
C GLN A 289 -2.62 32.25 -29.33
N ALA A 290 -1.61 31.44 -29.03
CA ALA A 290 -1.68 29.99 -29.22
C ALA A 290 -2.81 29.33 -28.40
N LEU A 291 -3.08 29.83 -27.18
CA LEU A 291 -4.21 29.40 -26.36
C LEU A 291 -5.54 29.72 -27.05
N LEU A 292 -5.71 30.95 -27.54
CA LEU A 292 -6.91 31.35 -28.27
C LEU A 292 -7.10 30.54 -29.55
N ASP A 293 -6.03 30.29 -30.32
CA ASP A 293 -6.09 29.52 -31.56
C ASP A 293 -6.55 28.07 -31.30
N ILE A 294 -6.08 27.44 -30.22
CA ILE A 294 -6.54 26.10 -29.81
C ILE A 294 -8.01 26.11 -29.35
N ILE A 295 -8.44 27.13 -28.60
CA ILE A 295 -9.85 27.25 -28.18
C ILE A 295 -10.77 27.50 -29.39
N LEU A 296 -10.38 28.41 -30.28
CA LEU A 296 -11.17 28.84 -31.44
C LEU A 296 -11.22 27.81 -32.56
N SER A 297 -10.19 26.95 -32.69
CA SER A 297 -10.20 25.83 -33.64
C SER A 297 -11.23 24.75 -33.31
N GLY A 298 -11.92 24.86 -32.16
CA GLY A 298 -13.00 23.94 -31.79
C GLY A 298 -12.49 22.52 -31.58
N THR A 299 -11.21 22.36 -31.22
CA THR A 299 -10.66 21.05 -30.84
C THR A 299 -11.46 20.58 -29.63
N ASP A 300 -12.41 19.69 -29.84
CA ASP A 300 -13.26 19.23 -28.75
C ASP A 300 -12.40 18.49 -27.71
N GLN A 301 -12.85 18.47 -26.45
CA GLN A 301 -12.10 17.85 -25.35
C GLN A 301 -11.79 16.36 -25.62
N GLU A 302 -12.63 15.68 -26.41
CA GLU A 302 -12.51 14.28 -26.83
C GLU A 302 -11.43 14.11 -27.91
N SER A 303 -11.30 15.05 -28.84
CA SER A 303 -10.25 15.14 -29.86
C SER A 303 -8.89 15.44 -29.22
N ILE A 304 -8.85 16.32 -28.21
CA ILE A 304 -7.65 16.53 -27.39
C ILE A 304 -7.32 15.26 -26.61
N ALA A 305 -8.29 14.59 -25.99
CA ALA A 305 -8.07 13.33 -25.27
C ALA A 305 -7.58 12.18 -26.18
N ASN A 306 -8.11 12.08 -27.41
CA ASN A 306 -7.66 11.14 -28.43
C ASN A 306 -6.26 11.51 -28.95
N THR A 307 -5.96 12.80 -29.06
CA THR A 307 -4.60 13.29 -29.34
C THR A 307 -3.66 13.05 -28.15
N VAL A 308 -4.14 12.97 -26.91
CA VAL A 308 -3.33 12.70 -25.72
C VAL A 308 -2.86 11.24 -25.67
N GLY A 309 -3.67 10.29 -26.15
CA GLY A 309 -3.36 8.85 -26.14
C GLY A 309 -2.27 8.42 -27.13
N GLU A 310 -2.31 8.90 -28.37
CA GLU A 310 -1.36 8.51 -29.43
C GLU A 310 -0.53 9.69 -29.98
N GLY A 311 -0.91 10.94 -29.67
CA GLY A 311 -0.40 12.16 -30.31
C GLY A 311 0.29 13.17 -29.38
N LEU A 312 0.35 12.95 -28.06
CA LEU A 312 0.92 13.95 -27.13
C LEU A 312 2.43 14.01 -27.25
N THR A 313 3.07 12.85 -27.28
CA THR A 313 4.49 12.70 -27.49
C THR A 313 4.89 13.16 -28.89
N SER A 314 4.08 12.87 -29.92
CA SER A 314 4.34 13.34 -31.29
C SER A 314 4.12 14.85 -31.44
N GLY A 315 3.12 15.42 -30.77
CA GLY A 315 2.87 16.86 -30.73
C GLY A 315 3.95 17.65 -29.99
N LEU A 316 4.45 17.14 -28.86
CA LEU A 316 5.57 17.73 -28.13
C LEU A 316 6.91 17.55 -28.85
N ALA A 317 7.11 16.41 -29.53
CA ALA A 317 8.30 16.14 -30.34
C ALA A 317 8.27 16.82 -31.71
N SER A 318 7.11 17.31 -32.18
CA SER A 318 6.97 17.98 -33.48
C SER A 318 7.89 19.18 -33.57
N LYS A 319 8.66 19.27 -34.64
CA LYS A 319 9.53 20.42 -34.94
C LYS A 319 8.76 21.61 -35.52
N GLU A 320 7.54 21.38 -35.97
CA GLU A 320 6.71 22.39 -36.64
C GLU A 320 6.00 23.31 -35.64
N LYS A 321 5.71 22.81 -34.44
CA LYS A 321 5.09 23.61 -33.37
C LYS A 321 6.11 24.51 -32.68
N SER A 322 5.75 25.78 -32.53
CA SER A 322 6.46 26.75 -31.69
C SER A 322 6.54 26.31 -30.23
N ILE A 323 7.45 26.91 -29.46
CA ILE A 323 7.58 26.58 -28.04
C ILE A 323 6.34 27.03 -27.25
N GLU A 324 5.72 28.14 -27.65
CA GLU A 324 4.48 28.66 -27.10
C GLU A 324 3.32 27.68 -27.29
N GLU A 325 3.13 27.14 -28.50
CA GLU A 325 2.11 26.12 -28.77
C GLU A 325 2.33 24.86 -27.91
N LYS A 326 3.58 24.44 -27.74
CA LYS A 326 3.91 23.29 -26.89
C LYS A 326 3.59 23.55 -25.42
N ILE A 327 3.87 24.75 -24.92
CA ILE A 327 3.49 25.18 -23.56
C ILE A 327 1.96 25.15 -23.39
N VAL A 328 1.22 25.65 -24.38
CA VAL A 328 -0.26 25.64 -24.34
C VAL A 328 -0.82 24.23 -24.34
N ILE A 329 -0.30 23.33 -25.18
CA ILE A 329 -0.68 21.91 -25.19
C ILE A 329 -0.48 21.31 -23.79
N MET A 330 0.64 21.60 -23.12
CA MET A 330 0.89 21.13 -21.76
C MET A 330 -0.12 21.65 -20.74
N GLY A 331 -0.43 22.95 -20.77
CA GLY A 331 -1.46 23.53 -19.89
C GLY A 331 -2.85 22.92 -20.10
N PHE A 332 -3.20 22.63 -21.37
CA PHE A 332 -4.44 21.93 -21.69
C PHE A 332 -4.46 20.50 -21.19
N VAL A 333 -3.38 19.75 -21.38
CA VAL A 333 -3.24 18.38 -20.87
C VAL A 333 -3.47 18.35 -19.36
N ILE A 334 -2.85 19.27 -18.62
CA ILE A 334 -3.04 19.38 -17.18
C ILE A 334 -4.52 19.60 -16.82
N THR A 335 -5.22 20.39 -17.61
CA THR A 335 -6.62 20.76 -17.40
C THR A 335 -7.60 19.66 -17.78
N VAL A 336 -7.36 18.96 -18.89
CA VAL A 336 -8.29 17.96 -19.44
C VAL A 336 -8.10 16.59 -18.78
N MET A 337 -6.85 16.09 -18.68
CA MET A 337 -6.62 14.72 -18.19
C MET A 337 -6.99 14.54 -16.72
N HIS A 338 -6.87 15.59 -15.90
CA HIS A 338 -7.28 15.55 -14.50
C HIS A 338 -8.79 15.35 -14.40
N GLY A 339 -9.58 16.13 -15.15
CA GLY A 339 -11.04 16.02 -15.18
C GLY A 339 -11.56 14.68 -15.70
N MET A 340 -10.78 13.99 -16.56
CA MET A 340 -11.14 12.71 -17.14
C MET A 340 -10.69 11.48 -16.32
N GLY A 341 -9.97 11.67 -15.21
CA GLY A 341 -9.50 10.56 -14.36
C GLY A 341 -8.42 9.66 -14.98
N VAL A 342 -7.91 9.98 -16.18
CA VAL A 342 -6.92 9.17 -16.92
C VAL A 342 -5.65 8.94 -16.12
N VAL A 343 -5.24 9.94 -15.34
CA VAL A 343 -4.03 9.93 -14.51
C VAL A 343 -4.05 8.80 -13.46
N GLN A 344 -5.22 8.42 -12.96
CA GLN A 344 -5.34 7.36 -11.95
C GLN A 344 -5.05 5.96 -12.53
N GLY A 345 -5.30 5.76 -13.82
CA GLY A 345 -5.18 4.47 -14.51
C GLY A 345 -3.82 4.22 -15.14
N MET A 346 -3.05 5.27 -15.44
CA MET A 346 -1.82 5.20 -16.22
C MET A 346 -0.78 4.27 -15.61
N ALA A 347 -0.19 3.37 -16.41
CA ALA A 347 0.83 2.42 -15.98
C ALA A 347 2.20 3.12 -15.76
N PRO A 348 3.15 2.54 -14.99
CA PRO A 348 4.47 3.13 -14.75
C PRO A 348 5.24 3.52 -16.03
N ALA A 349 5.20 2.65 -17.05
CA ALA A 349 5.88 2.89 -18.33
C ALA A 349 5.25 4.04 -19.13
N GLU A 350 3.92 4.13 -19.12
CA GLU A 350 3.17 5.22 -19.73
C GLU A 350 3.44 6.55 -19.02
N MET A 351 3.42 6.54 -17.68
CA MET A 351 3.73 7.72 -16.86
C MET A 351 5.12 8.26 -17.14
N ARG A 352 6.10 7.37 -17.31
CA ARG A 352 7.46 7.77 -17.70
C ARG A 352 7.50 8.44 -19.07
N THR A 353 6.83 7.83 -20.04
CA THR A 353 6.75 8.32 -21.43
C THR A 353 6.02 9.65 -21.51
N PHE A 354 5.09 9.87 -20.59
CA PHE A 354 4.33 11.12 -20.44
C PHE A 354 5.14 12.22 -19.75
N ILE A 355 5.70 11.96 -18.56
CA ILE A 355 6.28 13.00 -17.69
C ILE A 355 7.62 13.54 -18.19
N HIS A 356 8.38 12.76 -18.96
CA HIS A 356 9.69 13.20 -19.45
C HIS A 356 9.56 14.31 -20.53
N PRO A 357 8.78 14.14 -21.64
CA PRO A 357 8.59 15.19 -22.65
C PRO A 357 7.96 16.49 -22.11
N PHE A 358 6.83 16.41 -21.39
CA PHE A 358 6.85 16.81 -19.99
C PHE A 358 7.71 17.98 -19.52
N MET A 359 8.66 17.59 -18.68
CA MET A 359 9.65 18.46 -18.06
C MET A 359 10.60 19.08 -19.08
N VAL A 360 10.93 18.37 -20.18
CA VAL A 360 11.84 18.88 -21.21
C VAL A 360 11.27 20.12 -21.89
N THR A 361 10.03 20.10 -22.38
CA THR A 361 9.48 21.30 -23.03
C THR A 361 9.19 22.42 -22.04
N LEU A 362 8.87 22.14 -20.78
CA LEU A 362 8.78 23.20 -19.76
C LEU A 362 10.13 23.88 -19.50
N SER A 363 11.24 23.13 -19.52
CA SER A 363 12.60 23.67 -19.39
C SER A 363 12.95 24.58 -20.58
N LEU A 364 12.73 24.09 -21.79
CA LEU A 364 12.94 24.84 -23.03
C LEU A 364 12.07 26.10 -23.08
N GLY A 365 10.79 25.97 -22.74
CA GLY A 365 9.84 27.07 -22.66
C GLY A 365 10.25 28.11 -21.63
N HIS A 366 10.71 27.69 -20.45
CA HIS A 366 11.20 28.62 -19.44
C HIS A 366 12.41 29.42 -19.93
N SER A 367 13.35 28.76 -20.62
CA SER A 367 14.52 29.43 -21.21
C SER A 367 14.14 30.41 -22.31
N ALA A 368 13.22 30.02 -23.20
CA ALA A 368 12.72 30.86 -24.27
C ALA A 368 11.99 32.10 -23.74
N LEU A 369 11.04 31.93 -22.82
CA LEU A 369 10.25 33.04 -22.27
C LEU A 369 11.09 34.02 -21.44
N ARG A 370 12.12 33.56 -20.73
CA ARG A 370 13.01 34.43 -19.95
C ARG A 370 14.16 35.04 -20.75
N GLY A 371 14.43 34.56 -21.97
CA GLY A 371 15.58 35.00 -22.77
C GLY A 371 16.93 34.72 -22.10
N ALA A 372 17.01 33.70 -21.24
CA ALA A 372 18.20 33.38 -20.45
C ALA A 372 18.49 31.88 -20.48
N LYS A 373 19.79 31.54 -20.45
CA LYS A 373 20.23 30.14 -20.35
C LYS A 373 19.86 29.60 -18.96
N VAL A 374 19.04 28.55 -18.94
CA VAL A 374 18.59 27.91 -17.71
C VAL A 374 19.58 26.82 -17.30
N GLN A 375 19.93 26.78 -16.01
CA GLN A 375 20.60 25.63 -15.42
C GLN A 375 19.54 24.60 -15.01
N GLU A 376 19.36 23.56 -15.82
CA GLU A 376 18.25 22.60 -15.68
C GLU A 376 18.23 21.93 -14.30
N ALA A 377 19.38 21.48 -13.80
CA ALA A 377 19.49 20.89 -12.46
C ALA A 377 19.00 21.85 -11.35
N LYS A 378 19.33 23.15 -11.46
CA LYS A 378 18.89 24.17 -10.51
C LYS A 378 17.39 24.46 -10.64
N LEU A 379 16.88 24.53 -11.87
CA LEU A 379 15.44 24.71 -12.12
C LEU A 379 14.65 23.56 -11.47
N ALA A 380 15.06 22.33 -11.73
CA ALA A 380 14.36 21.17 -11.22
C ALA A 380 14.49 21.05 -9.68
N GLN A 381 15.66 21.34 -9.09
CA GLN A 381 15.84 21.38 -7.63
C GLN A 381 14.95 22.45 -6.97
N THR A 382 14.93 23.67 -7.53
CA THR A 382 14.12 24.76 -6.96
C THR A 382 12.62 24.53 -7.15
N SER A 383 12.21 23.88 -8.23
CA SER A 383 10.82 23.47 -8.44
C SER A 383 10.39 22.34 -7.51
N ALA A 384 11.23 21.33 -7.28
CA ALA A 384 10.94 20.26 -6.32
C ALA A 384 10.83 20.81 -4.88
N LYS A 385 11.74 21.72 -4.50
CA LYS A 385 11.66 22.43 -3.21
C LYS A 385 10.33 23.20 -3.09
N ARG A 386 9.96 23.95 -4.12
CA ARG A 386 8.69 24.71 -4.11
C ARG A 386 7.48 23.80 -3.98
N PHE A 387 7.46 22.67 -4.67
CA PHE A 387 6.39 21.69 -4.57
C PHE A 387 6.23 21.17 -3.14
N LYS A 388 7.35 20.87 -2.48
CA LYS A 388 7.37 20.49 -1.06
C LYS A 388 6.89 21.62 -0.15
N ASP A 389 7.38 22.84 -0.35
CA ASP A 389 6.96 24.02 0.44
C ASP A 389 5.44 24.27 0.30
N LEU A 390 4.88 24.08 -0.90
CA LEU A 390 3.43 24.14 -1.15
C LEU A 390 2.68 23.04 -0.40
N PHE A 391 3.20 21.81 -0.40
CA PHE A 391 2.60 20.69 0.33
C PHE A 391 2.61 20.91 1.84
N ASP A 392 3.74 21.37 2.39
CA ASP A 392 3.88 21.67 3.81
C ASP A 392 2.94 22.82 4.23
N GLY A 393 2.78 23.84 3.38
CA GLY A 393 1.79 24.90 3.57
C GLY A 393 0.35 24.38 3.53
N TYR A 394 0.04 23.51 2.55
CA TYR A 394 -1.28 22.89 2.39
C TYR A 394 -1.66 22.02 3.59
N LYS A 395 -0.71 21.32 4.22
CA LYS A 395 -0.96 20.57 5.46
C LYS A 395 -1.51 21.44 6.60
N VAL A 396 -1.11 22.72 6.65
CA VAL A 396 -1.56 23.67 7.67
C VAL A 396 -2.86 24.36 7.27
N ARG A 397 -3.03 24.71 5.99
CA ARG A 397 -4.23 25.36 5.46
C ARG A 397 -4.66 24.71 4.14
N PRO A 398 -5.40 23.59 4.21
CA PRO A 398 -5.90 22.92 3.01
C PRO A 398 -6.85 23.85 2.24
N GLY A 399 -6.71 23.90 0.92
CA GLY A 399 -7.62 24.65 0.06
C GLY A 399 -6.99 25.08 -1.25
N GLN A 400 -7.79 25.02 -2.31
CA GLN A 400 -7.40 25.41 -3.66
C GLN A 400 -7.01 26.90 -3.73
N ASP A 401 -7.75 27.77 -3.05
CA ASP A 401 -7.51 29.22 -3.09
C ASP A 401 -6.15 29.61 -2.52
N THR A 402 -5.68 28.88 -1.48
CA THR A 402 -4.34 29.08 -0.91
C THR A 402 -3.27 28.71 -1.94
N LEU A 403 -3.42 27.57 -2.61
CA LEU A 403 -2.48 27.11 -3.64
C LEU A 403 -2.48 28.06 -4.84
N GLU A 404 -3.66 28.47 -5.29
CA GLU A 404 -3.83 29.43 -6.37
C GLU A 404 -3.13 30.76 -6.04
N GLY A 405 -3.31 31.28 -4.82
CA GLY A 405 -2.62 32.48 -4.36
C GLY A 405 -1.09 32.35 -4.38
N GLU A 406 -0.53 31.21 -3.95
CA GLU A 406 0.92 30.96 -4.04
C GLU A 406 1.42 30.82 -5.48
N LEU A 407 0.63 30.20 -6.37
CA LEU A 407 0.97 30.09 -7.80
C LEU A 407 0.90 31.44 -8.51
N GLN A 408 -0.09 32.28 -8.20
CA GLN A 408 -0.21 33.64 -8.73
C GLN A 408 1.00 34.50 -8.35
N LYS A 409 1.60 34.31 -7.17
CA LYS A 409 2.85 34.99 -6.81
C LYS A 409 4.00 34.63 -7.76
N LEU A 410 4.02 33.44 -8.36
CA LEU A 410 5.01 33.10 -9.39
C LEU A 410 4.78 33.90 -10.67
N LEU A 411 3.53 34.19 -10.99
CA LEU A 411 3.09 34.91 -12.18
C LEU A 411 3.26 36.44 -12.09
N HIS A 412 3.89 36.98 -11.02
CA HIS A 412 4.32 38.40 -10.98
C HIS A 412 5.18 38.78 -12.20
N THR A 413 5.85 37.80 -12.80
CA THR A 413 6.42 37.91 -14.15
C THR A 413 5.68 36.90 -15.04
N PRO A 414 4.95 37.32 -16.09
CA PRO A 414 4.22 36.41 -16.98
C PRO A 414 5.11 35.32 -17.61
N ASN A 415 6.39 35.61 -17.80
CA ASN A 415 7.40 34.66 -18.32
C ASN A 415 7.70 33.49 -17.35
N ASN A 416 7.12 33.48 -16.15
CA ASN A 416 7.22 32.39 -15.19
C ASN A 416 6.14 31.34 -15.34
N LEU A 417 5.28 31.42 -16.37
CA LEU A 417 4.24 30.43 -16.61
C LEU A 417 4.75 28.98 -16.55
N CYS A 418 5.90 28.70 -17.17
CA CYS A 418 6.46 27.35 -17.14
C CYS A 418 6.73 26.85 -15.72
N LEU A 419 7.01 27.73 -14.74
CA LEU A 419 7.18 27.35 -13.33
C LEU A 419 5.87 26.91 -12.68
N VAL A 420 4.74 27.52 -13.06
CA VAL A 420 3.40 27.13 -12.62
C VAL A 420 3.02 25.77 -13.20
N LEU A 421 3.17 25.62 -14.52
CA LEU A 421 2.92 24.33 -15.19
C LEU A 421 3.84 23.22 -14.69
N TRP A 422 5.06 23.54 -14.27
CA TRP A 422 5.97 22.60 -13.63
C TRP A 422 5.41 22.05 -12.32
N GLN A 423 4.74 22.88 -11.50
CA GLN A 423 4.06 22.39 -10.30
C GLN A 423 2.92 21.43 -10.66
N GLY A 424 2.21 21.71 -11.77
CA GLY A 424 1.20 20.81 -12.32
C GLY A 424 1.80 19.47 -12.73
N ALA A 425 2.92 19.45 -13.45
CA ALA A 425 3.59 18.20 -13.84
C ALA A 425 4.00 17.34 -12.63
N LEU A 426 4.58 17.97 -11.60
CA LEU A 426 4.91 17.28 -10.35
C LEU A 426 3.65 16.75 -9.63
N ALA A 427 2.55 17.51 -9.66
CA ALA A 427 1.27 17.09 -9.11
C ALA A 427 0.68 15.88 -9.87
N TYR A 428 0.81 15.84 -11.20
CA TYR A 428 0.39 14.68 -12.01
C TYR A 428 1.07 13.39 -11.56
N LEU A 429 2.40 13.42 -11.42
CA LEU A 429 3.18 12.28 -10.97
C LEU A 429 2.81 11.88 -9.54
N ALA A 430 2.74 12.85 -8.63
CA ALA A 430 2.41 12.61 -7.23
C ALA A 430 0.99 12.05 -7.06
N TYR A 431 0.03 12.55 -7.82
CA TYR A 431 -1.35 12.06 -7.85
C TYR A 431 -1.42 10.62 -8.36
N ASN A 432 -0.75 10.32 -9.47
CA ASN A 432 -0.69 8.97 -10.02
C ASN A 432 -0.06 7.97 -9.04
N ASN A 433 1.06 8.34 -8.41
CA ASN A 433 1.71 7.53 -7.39
C ASN A 433 0.80 7.29 -6.18
N ALA A 434 0.15 8.34 -5.66
CA ALA A 434 -0.76 8.22 -4.52
C ALA A 434 -1.96 7.31 -4.84
N CYS A 435 -2.61 7.55 -5.98
CA CYS A 435 -3.68 6.69 -6.48
C CYS A 435 -3.23 5.23 -6.61
N ARG A 436 -2.03 5.00 -7.13
CA ARG A 436 -1.47 3.67 -7.34
C ARG A 436 -1.22 2.94 -6.02
N VAL A 437 -0.45 3.54 -5.11
CA VAL A 437 -0.14 2.92 -3.81
C VAL A 437 -1.42 2.60 -3.04
N ARG A 438 -2.42 3.48 -3.11
CA ARG A 438 -3.73 3.26 -2.50
C ARG A 438 -4.54 2.11 -3.09
N LYS A 439 -4.20 1.60 -4.29
CA LYS A 439 -4.89 0.41 -4.85
C LYS A 439 -4.54 -0.87 -4.10
N PHE A 440 -3.34 -0.97 -3.55
CA PHE A 440 -2.79 -2.20 -2.95
C PHE A 440 -2.29 -2.04 -1.52
N MET A 441 -2.35 -0.86 -0.90
CA MET A 441 -1.93 -0.68 0.50
C MET A 441 -3.10 -0.84 1.49
N ILE A 442 -2.79 -1.37 2.67
CA ILE A 442 -3.63 -1.26 3.87
C ILE A 442 -2.82 -0.53 4.95
N GLY A 443 -3.39 0.55 5.48
CA GLY A 443 -2.87 1.19 6.69
C GLY A 443 -3.09 0.28 7.89
N ALA A 444 -2.02 -0.03 8.62
CA ALA A 444 -2.02 -1.00 9.70
C ALA A 444 -1.34 -0.43 10.97
N PRO A 445 -1.75 -0.91 12.16
CA PRO A 445 -1.10 -0.55 13.42
C PRO A 445 0.34 -1.09 13.47
N ASP A 446 1.20 -0.43 14.24
CA ASP A 446 2.63 -0.78 14.34
C ASP A 446 2.87 -2.23 14.78
N GLU A 447 1.99 -2.79 15.63
CA GLU A 447 2.08 -4.19 16.05
C GLU A 447 1.90 -5.16 14.90
N TRP A 448 1.04 -4.83 13.92
CA TRP A 448 0.90 -5.66 12.72
C TRP A 448 2.15 -5.55 11.84
N LEU A 449 2.72 -4.36 11.70
CA LEU A 449 3.97 -4.19 10.94
C LEU A 449 5.11 -4.96 11.59
N GLN A 450 5.26 -4.87 12.91
CA GLN A 450 6.22 -5.68 13.67
C GLN A 450 5.94 -7.17 13.49
N PHE A 451 4.67 -7.58 13.48
CA PHE A 451 4.28 -8.95 13.24
C PHE A 451 4.74 -9.45 11.86
N VAL A 452 4.57 -8.66 10.80
CA VAL A 452 4.99 -8.97 9.42
C VAL A 452 6.52 -9.04 9.28
N LEU A 453 7.24 -8.19 10.02
CA LEU A 453 8.70 -8.10 9.97
C LEU A 453 9.42 -9.15 10.84
N ALA A 454 8.71 -9.82 11.74
CA ALA A 454 9.26 -10.86 12.58
C ALA A 454 9.59 -12.14 11.79
N ARG A 455 10.50 -12.96 12.35
CA ARG A 455 10.83 -14.27 11.79
C ARG A 455 9.61 -15.20 11.83
N ASP A 456 9.53 -16.11 10.86
CA ASP A 456 8.44 -17.08 10.85
C ASP A 456 8.44 -17.92 12.13
N SER A 457 7.24 -18.22 12.60
CA SER A 457 6.97 -18.93 13.85
C SER A 457 5.58 -19.53 13.78
N ASP A 458 5.40 -20.68 14.42
CA ASP A 458 4.08 -21.28 14.59
C ASP A 458 3.33 -20.54 15.71
N LEU A 459 2.11 -20.12 15.38
CA LEU A 459 1.20 -19.41 16.27
C LEU A 459 0.07 -20.36 16.68
N CYS A 460 -0.36 -20.30 17.93
CA CYS A 460 -1.49 -21.10 18.39
C CYS A 460 -2.80 -20.50 17.85
N ILE A 461 -3.59 -21.28 17.12
CA ILE A 461 -4.90 -20.87 16.62
C ILE A 461 -6.01 -21.65 17.34
N GLY A 462 -6.85 -20.96 18.11
CA GLY A 462 -7.84 -21.59 19.01
C GLY A 462 -9.08 -20.74 19.30
N SER A 463 -10.11 -21.39 19.85
CA SER A 463 -11.40 -20.76 20.12
C SER A 463 -11.34 -19.87 21.36
N GLN A 464 -12.05 -18.74 21.32
CA GLN A 464 -11.90 -17.66 22.30
C GLN A 464 -12.62 -17.85 23.62
#